data_AF-A0A7S0HXE1-F1
#
_entry.id   AF-A0A7S0HXE1-F1
#
_cell.length_a   1.000
_cell.length_b   1.000
_cell.length_c   1.000
_cell.angle_alpha   90.00
_cell.angle_beta   90.00
_cell.angle_gamma   90.00
#
_symmetry.space_group_name_H-M   'P 1'
#
loop_
_entity.id
_entity.type
_entity.pdbx_description
1 polymer ?
#
loop_
_entity_poly.entity_id
_entity_poly.type
_entity_poly.pdbx_seq_one_letter_code
_entity_poly.pdbx_strand_id
1 'polypeptide(L)'
;STRVGFAAVHTAATGEEALQLISGGLAVDLCLLDINLGPGITGVEVLQRIQQLEQLDELATVMLSADDSPAVIEQCLVENADSFVLKPLSTKELGTLSVFVA
;
A
#
# COMPACT_ATOMS: atom_id res chain seq x y z
N SER A 1 19.65 3.16 -18.80
CA SER A 1 19.14 2.10 -17.92
C SER A 1 19.38 2.47 -16.48
N THR A 2 18.57 3.37 -15.94
CA THR A 2 18.68 3.79 -14.54
C THR A 2 17.92 2.75 -13.72
N ARG A 3 18.62 1.90 -12.97
CA ARG A 3 17.98 1.11 -11.90
C ARG A 3 17.52 2.12 -10.87
N VAL A 4 16.22 2.35 -10.84
CA VAL A 4 15.56 3.10 -9.78
C VAL A 4 15.58 2.09 -8.61
N GLY A 5 16.35 2.39 -7.55
CA GLY A 5 16.54 1.57 -6.33
C GLY A 5 15.32 1.62 -5.43
N PHE A 6 15.42 1.47 -4.11
CA PHE A 6 14.49 1.96 -3.06
C PHE A 6 15.44 2.37 -1.93
N ALA A 7 15.23 3.51 -1.25
CA ALA A 7 16.18 3.97 -0.24
C ALA A 7 16.20 3.04 0.99
N ALA A 8 15.01 2.59 1.39
CA ALA A 8 14.77 1.54 2.38
C ALA A 8 13.50 0.77 1.99
N VAL A 9 13.40 -0.48 2.41
CA VAL A 9 12.18 -1.30 2.24
C VAL A 9 11.82 -1.88 3.59
N HIS A 10 10.56 -1.69 3.98
CA HIS A 10 9.98 -2.25 5.19
C HIS A 10 8.84 -3.19 4.80
N THR A 11 8.69 -4.28 5.53
CA THR A 11 7.64 -5.27 5.28
C THR A 11 6.87 -5.49 6.55
N ALA A 12 5.56 -5.65 6.45
CA ALA A 12 4.71 -6.23 7.47
C ALA A 12 4.07 -7.50 6.94
N ALA A 13 3.78 -8.43 7.83
CA ALA A 13 3.08 -9.66 7.50
C ALA A 13 1.55 -9.52 7.62
N THR A 14 1.05 -8.48 8.30
CA THR A 14 -0.40 -8.22 8.45
C THR A 14 -0.71 -6.73 8.39
N GLY A 15 -1.99 -6.40 8.20
CA GLY A 15 -2.45 -5.01 8.20
C GLY A 15 -2.32 -4.31 9.54
N GLU A 16 -2.41 -5.04 10.66
CA GLU A 16 -2.24 -4.47 12.00
C GLU A 16 -0.78 -4.07 12.24
N GLU A 17 0.17 -4.90 11.83
CA GLU A 17 1.60 -4.57 11.89
C GLU A 17 1.92 -3.36 10.99
N ALA A 18 1.26 -3.25 9.83
CA ALA A 18 1.35 -2.08 8.97
C ALA A 18 1.01 -0.78 9.70
N LEU A 19 -0.17 -0.77 10.31
CA LEU A 19 -0.69 0.40 11.02
C LEU A 19 0.16 0.72 12.25
N GLN A 20 0.70 -0.29 12.94
CA GLN A 20 1.62 -0.07 14.07
C GLN A 20 2.91 0.60 13.63
N LEU A 21 3.51 0.17 12.51
CA LEU A 21 4.74 0.79 11.99
C LEU A 21 4.50 2.24 11.57
N ILE A 22 3.43 2.48 10.80
CA ILE A 22 3.08 3.81 10.28
C ILE A 22 2.73 4.75 11.44
N SER A 23 1.82 4.35 12.34
CA SER A 23 1.44 5.17 13.51
C SER A 23 2.57 5.33 14.53
N GLY A 24 3.55 4.42 14.53
CA GLY A 24 4.78 4.50 15.32
C GLY A 24 5.79 5.53 14.81
N GLY A 25 5.49 6.25 13.72
CA GLY A 25 6.33 7.31 13.16
C GLY A 25 7.34 6.82 12.13
N LEU A 26 7.16 5.62 11.56
CA LEU A 26 7.94 5.21 10.39
C LEU A 26 7.59 6.14 9.22
N ALA A 27 8.56 6.91 8.75
CA ALA A 27 8.41 7.73 7.55
C ALA A 27 8.38 6.81 6.31
N VAL A 28 7.28 6.86 5.57
CA VAL A 28 7.06 6.07 4.36
C VAL A 28 6.57 7.01 3.26
N ASP A 29 7.16 6.91 2.07
CA ASP A 29 6.76 7.68 0.90
C ASP A 29 5.73 6.91 0.03
N LEU A 30 5.80 5.58 0.05
CA LEU A 30 4.94 4.68 -0.72
C LEU A 30 4.51 3.45 0.10
N CYS A 31 3.20 3.24 0.18
CA CYS A 31 2.58 2.05 0.72
C CYS A 31 2.04 1.16 -0.40
N LEU A 32 2.61 -0.03 -0.59
CA LEU A 32 2.05 -1.07 -1.44
C LEU A 32 1.21 -2.00 -0.57
N LEU A 33 -0.12 -2.00 -0.78
CA LEU A 33 -1.07 -2.73 0.05
C LEU A 33 -1.74 -3.83 -0.75
N ASP A 34 -1.49 -5.08 -0.41
CA ASP A 34 -2.31 -6.18 -0.90
C ASP A 34 -3.74 -6.04 -0.37
N ILE A 35 -4.76 -6.12 -1.23
CA ILE A 35 -6.16 -6.14 -0.78
C ILE A 35 -6.41 -7.37 0.11
N ASN A 36 -5.80 -8.50 -0.23
CA ASN A 36 -6.00 -9.77 0.44
C ASN A 36 -4.84 -10.11 1.38
N LEU A 37 -4.69 -9.35 2.48
CA LEU A 37 -3.63 -9.48 3.52
C LEU A 37 -3.63 -10.78 4.33
N GLY A 38 -4.41 -11.79 3.94
CA GLY A 38 -4.57 -13.01 4.74
C GLY A 38 -5.42 -12.77 6.00
N PRO A 39 -5.08 -13.37 7.16
CA PRO A 39 -5.86 -13.21 8.39
C PRO A 39 -5.77 -11.78 8.97
N GLY A 40 -6.89 -11.30 9.52
CA GLY A 40 -6.97 -9.98 10.17
C GLY A 40 -7.76 -9.00 9.31
N ILE A 41 -7.34 -7.74 9.33
CA ILE A 41 -7.94 -6.68 8.50
C ILE A 41 -7.47 -6.76 7.05
N THR A 42 -8.35 -6.39 6.13
CA THR A 42 -8.05 -6.32 4.69
C THR A 42 -7.19 -5.11 4.33
N GLY A 43 -6.57 -5.12 3.15
CA GLY A 43 -5.80 -3.96 2.68
C GLY A 43 -6.63 -2.70 2.53
N VAL A 44 -7.91 -2.83 2.16
CA VAL A 44 -8.84 -1.70 2.09
C VAL A 44 -9.10 -1.11 3.48
N GLU A 45 -9.27 -1.94 4.50
CA GLU A 45 -9.42 -1.46 5.87
C GLU A 45 -8.13 -0.85 6.45
N VAL A 46 -6.96 -1.24 5.94
CA VAL A 46 -5.70 -0.55 6.25
C VAL A 46 -5.67 0.83 5.61
N LEU A 47 -5.99 0.93 4.31
CA LEU A 47 -6.09 2.20 3.60
C LEU A 47 -7.03 3.18 4.32
N GLN A 48 -8.24 2.73 4.67
CA GLN A 48 -9.21 3.50 5.45
C GLN A 48 -8.61 4.10 6.73
N ARG A 49 -7.82 3.31 7.47
CA ARG A 49 -7.22 3.75 8.73
C ARG A 49 -6.02 4.66 8.50
N ILE A 50 -5.25 4.45 7.44
CA ILE A 50 -4.16 5.36 7.02
C ILE A 50 -4.72 6.74 6.71
N GLN A 51 -5.81 6.81 5.95
CA GLN A 51 -6.49 8.07 5.57
C GLN A 51 -7.05 8.86 6.78
N GLN A 52 -7.16 8.23 7.95
CA GLN A 52 -7.59 8.88 9.20
C GLN A 52 -6.42 9.45 10.02
N LEU A 53 -5.17 9.27 9.60
CA LEU A 53 -3.99 9.74 10.32
C LEU A 53 -3.57 11.13 9.78
N GLU A 54 -3.62 12.16 10.64
CA GLU A 54 -3.36 13.58 10.29
C GLU A 54 -1.92 13.90 9.81
N GLN A 55 -1.02 12.91 9.74
CA GLN A 55 0.42 13.11 9.46
C GLN A 55 0.90 12.41 8.19
N LEU A 56 -0.02 11.93 7.34
CA LEU A 56 0.31 11.09 6.18
C LEU A 56 -0.14 11.68 4.84
N ASP A 57 -0.36 12.99 4.76
CA ASP A 57 -0.78 13.67 3.52
C ASP A 57 0.21 13.47 2.34
N GLU A 58 1.46 13.09 2.62
CA GLU A 58 2.49 12.82 1.61
C GLU A 58 2.67 11.31 1.29
N LEU A 59 1.99 10.41 2.02
CA LEU A 59 2.09 8.97 1.80
C LEU A 59 1.27 8.54 0.59
N ALA A 60 1.94 8.13 -0.48
CA ALA A 60 1.26 7.51 -1.62
C ALA A 60 0.82 6.07 -1.30
N THR A 61 -0.41 5.70 -1.64
CA THR A 61 -0.97 4.37 -1.43
C THR A 61 -1.32 3.69 -2.75
N VAL A 62 -0.82 2.46 -2.94
CA VAL A 62 -1.07 1.67 -4.15
C VAL A 62 -1.64 0.32 -3.75
N MET A 63 -2.87 0.07 -4.18
CA MET A 63 -3.58 -1.17 -3.91
C MET A 63 -3.15 -2.26 -4.90
N LEU A 64 -2.79 -3.43 -4.38
CA LEU A 64 -2.41 -4.60 -5.16
C LEU A 64 -3.51 -5.66 -5.06
N SER A 65 -4.06 -6.10 -6.18
CA SER A 65 -5.14 -7.10 -6.19
C SER A 65 -4.89 -8.17 -7.24
N ALA A 66 -5.41 -9.38 -7.04
CA ALA A 66 -5.55 -10.39 -8.10
C ALA A 66 -6.92 -10.30 -8.82
N ASP A 67 -7.83 -9.48 -8.30
CA ASP A 67 -9.18 -9.24 -8.78
C ASP A 67 -9.30 -7.78 -9.22
N ASP A 68 -9.59 -7.55 -10.50
CA ASP A 68 -9.81 -6.24 -11.12
C ASP A 68 -11.29 -5.97 -11.42
N SER A 69 -12.20 -6.67 -10.74
CA SER A 69 -13.63 -6.43 -10.91
C SER A 69 -13.99 -4.97 -10.61
N PRO A 70 -14.97 -4.40 -11.31
CA PRO A 70 -15.37 -3.01 -11.12
C PRO A 70 -15.70 -2.66 -9.66
N ALA A 71 -16.26 -3.60 -8.90
CA ALA A 71 -16.57 -3.41 -7.49
C ALA A 71 -15.33 -3.19 -6.62
N VAL A 72 -14.24 -3.94 -6.86
CA VAL A 72 -12.98 -3.80 -6.13
C VAL A 72 -12.31 -2.47 -6.46
N ILE A 73 -12.30 -2.11 -7.76
CA ILE A 73 -11.72 -0.84 -8.21
C ILE A 73 -12.51 0.34 -7.62
N GLU A 74 -13.84 0.31 -7.68
CA GLU A 74 -14.70 1.33 -7.11
C GLU A 74 -14.48 1.48 -5.60
N GLN A 75 -14.35 0.37 -4.88
CA GLN A 75 -14.05 0.40 -3.45
C GLN A 75 -12.71 1.10 -3.17
N CYS A 76 -11.64 0.79 -3.92
CA CYS A 76 -10.35 1.45 -3.74
C CYS A 76 -10.40 2.97 -4.05
N LEU A 77 -11.17 3.37 -5.06
CA LEU A 77 -11.35 4.77 -5.42
C LEU A 77 -12.12 5.55 -4.35
N VAL A 78 -13.16 4.96 -3.77
CA VAL A 78 -13.95 5.59 -2.69
C VAL A 78 -13.08 5.84 -1.46
N GLU A 79 -12.12 4.96 -1.19
CA GLU A 79 -11.19 5.08 -0.06
C GLU A 79 -9.93 5.93 -0.36
N ASN A 80 -9.94 6.66 -1.48
CA ASN A 80 -8.85 7.55 -1.90
C ASN A 80 -7.49 6.86 -2.07
N ALA A 81 -7.47 5.64 -2.62
CA ALA A 81 -6.23 5.05 -3.10
C ALA A 81 -5.65 5.89 -4.24
N ASP A 82 -4.34 6.18 -4.20
CA ASP A 82 -3.66 6.93 -5.27
C ASP A 82 -3.53 6.09 -6.54
N SER A 83 -3.39 4.77 -6.39
CA SER A 83 -3.31 3.86 -7.52
C SER A 83 -3.80 2.45 -7.19
N PHE A 84 -4.07 1.70 -8.26
CA PHE A 84 -4.45 0.31 -8.21
C PHE A 84 -3.64 -0.47 -9.25
N VAL A 85 -3.09 -1.60 -8.86
CA VAL A 85 -2.30 -2.46 -9.75
C VAL A 85 -2.76 -3.92 -9.63
N LEU A 86 -3.03 -4.52 -10.79
CA LEU A 86 -3.37 -5.93 -10.90
C LEU A 86 -2.10 -6.80 -10.79
N LYS A 87 -2.20 -7.88 -10.03
CA LYS A 87 -1.17 -8.90 -9.88
C LYS A 87 -1.15 -9.84 -11.09
N PRO A 88 0.01 -10.39 -11.47
CA PRO A 88 1.31 -10.18 -10.82
C PRO A 88 1.92 -8.82 -11.15
N LEU A 89 2.41 -8.13 -10.13
CA LEU A 89 3.17 -6.90 -10.32
C LEU A 89 4.49 -7.23 -11.02
N SER A 90 4.68 -6.70 -12.22
CA SER A 90 5.94 -6.84 -12.93
C SER A 90 6.99 -5.99 -12.21
N THR A 91 8.07 -6.62 -11.71
CA THR A 91 9.21 -5.92 -11.06
C THR A 91 9.93 -4.93 -11.98
N LYS A 92 9.51 -4.84 -13.25
CA LYS A 92 10.03 -3.93 -14.27
C LYS A 92 9.50 -2.50 -14.16
N GLU A 93 8.43 -2.27 -13.39
CA GLU A 93 7.73 -0.98 -13.31
C GLU A 93 7.87 -0.27 -11.96
N LEU A 94 8.51 -0.92 -10.99
CA LEU A 94 8.75 -0.36 -9.65
C LEU A 94 10.09 0.38 -9.61
N GLY A 95 10.07 1.64 -9.17
CA GLY A 95 11.28 2.43 -8.96
C GLY A 95 11.41 3.05 -7.56
N THR A 96 12.55 3.73 -7.30
CA THR A 96 13.00 4.31 -6.01
C THR A 96 11.94 5.03 -5.23
N LEU A 97 11.35 4.30 -4.30
CA LEU A 97 10.54 4.81 -3.20
C LEU A 97 11.03 4.18 -1.88
N SER A 98 10.34 4.40 -0.79
CA SER A 98 10.45 3.58 0.41
C SER A 98 9.19 2.71 0.42
N VAL A 99 9.30 1.40 0.20
CA VAL A 99 8.11 0.54 0.04
C VAL A 99 7.77 -0.11 1.35
N PHE A 100 6.53 0.07 1.74
CA PHE A 100 5.85 -0.79 2.68
C PHE A 100 5.13 -1.90 1.91
N VAL A 101 5.43 -3.17 2.19
CA VAL A 101 4.63 -4.32 1.72
C VAL A 101 3.87 -4.88 2.92
N ALA A 102 2.55 -4.76 2.93
CA ALA A 102 1.69 -5.69 3.65
C ALA A 102 0.91 -6.50 2.61
#